data_AF-A0A927NKQ0-F1
#
_entry.id   AF-A0A927NKQ0-F1
#
_cell.length_a   1.000
_cell.length_b   1.000
_cell.length_c   1.000
_cell.angle_alpha   90.00
_cell.angle_beta   90.00
_cell.angle_gamma   90.00
#
_symmetry.space_group_name_H-M   'P 1'
#
loop_
_entity.id
_entity.type
_entity.pdbx_description
1 polymer ?
#
loop_
_entity_poly.entity_id
_entity_poly.type
_entity_poly.pdbx_seq_one_letter_code
_entity_poly.pdbx_strand_id
1 'polypeptide(L)'
;MKRIDLFELLDNEIGVEQKKWVEDWLFEKEKNGDWDQSNKGKSWTDEELKVVLSFAPTKENCLLLAKAFKRGYGSIEQIFRWATTDMQTIKNSDRKDDAFVLQVKRIYKEMGWRA
;
A
#
# COMPACT_ATOMS: atom_id res chain seq x y z
N MET A 1 6.46 21.30 -10.69
CA MET A 1 6.60 21.19 -12.16
C MET A 1 5.47 21.99 -12.79
N LYS A 2 5.79 23.06 -13.51
CA LYS A 2 4.76 23.77 -14.29
C LYS A 2 4.34 22.84 -15.42
N ARG A 3 3.08 22.91 -15.83
CA ARG A 3 2.47 21.99 -16.82
C ARG A 3 3.19 21.99 -18.19
N ILE A 4 4.04 22.99 -18.43
CA ILE A 4 4.86 23.19 -19.62
C ILE A 4 6.15 22.33 -19.60
N ASP A 5 6.71 22.01 -18.43
CA ASP A 5 8.01 21.34 -18.31
C ASP A 5 7.96 19.84 -18.68
N LEU A 6 6.79 19.20 -18.61
CA LEU A 6 6.64 17.75 -18.84
C LEU A 6 6.79 17.37 -20.33
N PHE A 7 6.29 18.21 -21.24
CA PHE A 7 6.39 17.95 -22.68
C PHE A 7 7.81 18.21 -23.19
N GLU A 8 8.50 19.24 -22.68
CA GLU A 8 9.91 19.48 -22.99
C GLU A 8 10.84 18.36 -22.47
N LEU A 9 10.46 17.69 -21.38
CA LEU A 9 11.15 16.49 -20.89
C LEU A 9 10.94 15.28 -21.81
N LEU A 10 9.77 15.12 -22.43
CA LEU A 10 9.49 13.99 -23.33
C LEU A 10 10.20 14.11 -24.69
N ASP A 11 10.49 15.34 -25.11
CA ASP A 11 11.16 15.64 -26.39
C ASP A 11 12.71 15.61 -26.29
N ASN A 12 13.28 15.44 -25.09
CA ASN A 12 14.72 15.36 -24.84
C ASN A 12 15.11 14.01 -24.20
N GLU A 13 16.38 13.58 -24.35
CA GLU A 13 16.88 12.43 -23.58
C GLU A 13 16.84 12.74 -22.07
N ILE A 14 15.91 12.10 -21.36
CA ILE A 14 15.80 12.23 -19.90
C ILE A 14 16.88 11.41 -19.19
N GLY A 15 17.59 12.06 -18.27
CA GLY A 15 18.49 11.36 -17.36
C GLY A 15 17.74 10.50 -16.34
N VAL A 16 18.48 9.62 -15.65
CA VAL A 16 17.94 8.67 -14.67
C VAL A 16 17.19 9.37 -13.53
N GLU A 17 17.70 10.52 -13.07
CA GLU A 17 17.08 11.28 -11.99
C GLU A 17 15.74 11.90 -12.42
N GLN A 18 15.70 12.49 -13.62
CA GLN A 18 14.47 13.07 -14.17
C GLN A 18 13.41 12.01 -14.38
N LYS A 19 13.81 10.82 -14.86
CA LYS A 19 12.89 9.68 -14.99
C LYS A 19 12.27 9.30 -13.65
N LYS A 20 13.08 9.19 -12.59
CA LYS A 20 12.59 8.90 -11.25
C LYS A 20 11.60 9.97 -10.75
N TRP A 21 11.86 11.24 -11.01
CA TRP A 21 10.94 12.32 -10.62
C TRP A 21 9.59 12.23 -11.34
N VAL A 22 9.60 11.88 -12.63
CA VAL A 22 8.37 11.67 -13.41
C VAL A 22 7.59 10.47 -12.86
N GLU A 23 8.27 9.36 -12.56
CA GLU A 23 7.66 8.17 -11.94
C GLU A 23 7.04 8.49 -10.57
N ASP A 24 7.76 9.19 -9.70
CA ASP A 24 7.25 9.60 -8.39
C ASP A 24 6.06 10.56 -8.51
N TRP A 25 6.11 11.51 -9.46
CA TRP A 25 5.02 12.44 -9.71
C TRP A 25 3.77 11.73 -10.25
N LEU A 26 3.93 10.81 -11.22
CA LEU A 26 2.83 10.01 -11.75
C LEU A 26 2.20 9.15 -10.66
N PHE A 27 3.03 8.50 -9.84
CA PHE A 27 2.57 7.71 -8.72
C PHE A 27 1.72 8.53 -7.74
N GLU A 28 2.20 9.72 -7.33
CA GLU A 28 1.43 10.59 -6.43
C GLU A 28 0.16 11.13 -7.09
N LYS A 29 0.13 11.33 -8.41
CA LYS A 29 -1.10 11.68 -9.12
C LYS A 29 -2.10 10.55 -9.12
N GLU A 30 -1.66 9.32 -9.35
CA GLU A 30 -2.57 8.16 -9.30
C GLU A 30 -3.06 7.86 -7.89
N LYS A 31 -2.17 7.93 -6.90
CA LYS A 31 -2.50 7.70 -5.48
C LYS A 31 -3.43 8.75 -4.91
N ASN A 32 -3.44 9.97 -5.44
CA ASN A 32 -4.39 11.02 -5.03
C ASN A 32 -5.53 11.24 -6.04
N GLY A 33 -5.63 10.37 -7.06
CA GLY A 33 -6.68 10.43 -8.06
C GLY A 33 -8.00 9.88 -7.54
N ASP A 34 -9.04 9.98 -8.36
CA ASP A 34 -10.34 9.38 -8.08
C ASP A 34 -10.36 7.93 -8.59
N TRP A 35 -10.64 6.99 -7.69
CA TRP A 35 -11.00 5.62 -8.04
C TRP A 35 -12.10 5.13 -7.11
N ASP A 36 -12.79 4.07 -7.50
CA ASP A 36 -13.84 3.47 -6.70
C ASP A 36 -13.28 2.99 -5.35
N GLN A 37 -13.76 3.59 -4.26
CA GLN A 37 -13.43 3.23 -2.88
C GLN A 37 -14.65 2.72 -2.11
N SER A 38 -15.62 2.07 -2.78
CA SER A 38 -16.88 1.59 -2.18
C SER A 38 -16.71 0.63 -1.00
N ASN A 39 -15.51 0.06 -0.79
CA ASN A 39 -15.22 -0.82 0.34
C ASN A 39 -14.40 -0.14 1.45
N LYS A 40 -14.13 1.16 1.35
CA LYS A 40 -13.44 1.93 2.39
C LYS A 40 -14.17 1.79 3.74
N GLY A 41 -13.40 1.53 4.80
CA GLY A 41 -13.91 1.38 6.16
C GLY A 41 -14.58 0.04 6.48
N LYS A 42 -14.82 -0.84 5.49
CA LYS A 42 -15.35 -2.18 5.75
C LYS A 42 -14.29 -3.06 6.44
N SER A 43 -14.70 -4.14 7.09
CA SER A 43 -13.77 -5.16 7.58
C SER A 43 -13.08 -5.86 6.41
N TRP A 44 -11.87 -6.38 6.63
CA TRP A 44 -11.16 -7.23 5.67
C TRP A 44 -11.54 -8.69 5.91
N THR A 45 -11.73 -9.48 4.85
CA THR A 45 -11.84 -10.94 5.00
C THR A 45 -10.46 -11.59 5.06
N ASP A 46 -10.40 -12.81 5.58
CA ASP A 46 -9.15 -13.56 5.65
C ASP A 46 -8.59 -13.86 4.24
N GLU A 47 -9.46 -14.10 3.25
CA GLU A 47 -9.09 -14.31 1.85
C GLU A 47 -8.50 -13.05 1.23
N GLU A 48 -9.13 -11.89 1.47
CA GLU A 48 -8.60 -10.60 0.99
C GLU A 48 -7.21 -10.33 1.60
N LEU A 49 -7.03 -10.59 2.90
CA LEU A 49 -5.73 -10.45 3.58
C LEU A 49 -4.68 -11.40 3.03
N LYS A 50 -5.03 -12.65 2.72
CA LYS A 50 -4.10 -13.61 2.09
C LYS A 50 -3.64 -13.12 0.72
N VAL A 51 -4.56 -12.57 -0.07
CA VAL A 51 -4.20 -11.97 -1.38
C VAL A 51 -3.30 -10.77 -1.18
N VAL A 52 -3.66 -9.80 -0.33
CA VAL A 52 -2.82 -8.62 -0.07
C VAL A 52 -1.44 -9.04 0.37
N LEU A 53 -1.37 -9.93 1.36
CA LEU A 53 -0.11 -10.36 1.92
C LEU A 53 0.73 -11.05 0.85
N SER A 54 0.17 -11.86 -0.05
CA SER A 54 0.93 -12.55 -1.13
C SER A 54 1.82 -11.68 -2.03
N PHE A 55 1.67 -10.35 -1.99
CA PHE A 55 2.50 -9.38 -2.71
C PHE A 55 3.67 -8.84 -1.87
N ALA A 56 4.72 -8.37 -2.54
CA ALA A 56 5.77 -7.60 -1.88
C ALA A 56 5.25 -6.23 -1.41
N PRO A 57 5.71 -5.71 -0.24
CA PRO A 57 5.22 -4.45 0.34
C PRO A 57 5.81 -3.21 -0.36
N THR A 58 5.53 -3.03 -1.66
CA THR A 58 5.96 -1.85 -2.44
C THR A 58 4.83 -0.84 -2.60
N LYS A 59 5.19 0.42 -2.90
CA LYS A 59 4.19 1.48 -3.12
C LYS A 59 3.28 1.17 -4.32
N GLU A 60 3.83 0.56 -5.37
CA GLU A 60 3.11 0.14 -6.57
C GLU A 60 2.09 -0.94 -6.24
N ASN A 61 2.47 -1.97 -5.48
CA ASN A 61 1.56 -3.03 -5.07
C ASN A 61 0.48 -2.50 -4.11
N CYS A 62 0.83 -1.58 -3.22
CA CYS A 62 -0.15 -0.93 -2.35
C CYS A 62 -1.23 -0.20 -3.16
N LEU A 63 -0.83 0.54 -4.21
CA LEU A 63 -1.76 1.25 -5.08
C LEU A 63 -2.60 0.29 -5.93
N LEU A 64 -1.97 -0.75 -6.49
CA LEU A 64 -2.65 -1.80 -7.27
C LEU A 64 -3.75 -2.47 -6.43
N LEU A 65 -3.40 -2.94 -5.23
CA LEU A 65 -4.32 -3.64 -4.33
C LEU A 65 -5.42 -2.71 -3.79
N ALA A 66 -5.08 -1.43 -3.52
CA ALA A 66 -6.07 -0.45 -3.11
C ALA A 66 -7.15 -0.24 -4.17
N LYS A 67 -6.75 -0.12 -5.45
CA LYS A 67 -7.68 -0.05 -6.57
C LYS A 67 -8.48 -1.35 -6.74
N ALA A 68 -7.81 -2.51 -6.69
CA ALA A 68 -8.45 -3.82 -6.87
C ALA A 68 -9.51 -4.12 -5.81
N PHE A 69 -9.23 -3.84 -4.54
CA PHE A 69 -10.17 -4.07 -3.43
C PHE A 69 -11.14 -2.91 -3.17
N LYS A 70 -11.03 -1.81 -3.92
CA LYS A 70 -11.81 -0.57 -3.73
C LYS A 70 -11.64 0.01 -2.34
N ARG A 71 -10.39 0.12 -1.90
CA ARG A 71 -9.95 0.57 -0.57
C ARG A 71 -9.02 1.77 -0.70
N GLY A 72 -8.75 2.41 0.45
CA GLY A 72 -7.74 3.46 0.53
C GLY A 72 -6.33 2.88 0.52
N TYR A 73 -5.40 3.54 -0.17
CA TYR A 73 -3.97 3.20 -0.23
C TYR A 73 -3.37 2.89 1.16
N GLY A 74 -3.59 3.78 2.12
CA GLY A 74 -3.05 3.62 3.49
C GLY A 74 -3.61 2.44 4.28
N SER A 75 -4.71 1.82 3.85
CA SER A 75 -5.20 0.58 4.48
C SER A 75 -4.36 -0.63 4.07
N ILE A 76 -3.88 -0.67 2.82
CA ILE A 76 -2.97 -1.71 2.33
C ILE A 76 -1.60 -1.58 3.01
N GLU A 77 -1.09 -0.35 3.11
CA GLU A 77 0.17 -0.08 3.84
C GLU A 77 0.11 -0.55 5.29
N GLN A 78 -1.04 -0.36 5.96
CA GLN A 78 -1.22 -0.84 7.32
C GLN A 78 -1.20 -2.37 7.41
N ILE A 79 -1.76 -3.09 6.43
CA ILE A 79 -1.69 -4.55 6.40
C ILE A 79 -0.23 -5.01 6.36
N PHE A 80 0.57 -4.49 5.43
CA PHE A 80 1.99 -4.84 5.34
C PHE A 80 2.79 -4.45 6.59
N ARG A 81 2.52 -3.26 7.15
CA ARG A 81 3.19 -2.80 8.37
C ARG A 81 2.86 -3.71 9.56
N TRP A 82 1.59 -4.00 9.81
CA TRP A 82 1.19 -4.81 10.95
C TRP A 82 1.62 -6.27 10.81
N ALA A 83 1.63 -6.80 9.60
CA ALA A 83 2.15 -8.13 9.32
C ALA A 83 3.58 -8.34 9.85
N THR A 84 4.46 -7.38 9.58
CA THR A 84 5.89 -7.43 9.95
C THR A 84 6.21 -6.81 11.31
N THR A 85 5.29 -6.05 11.91
CA THR A 85 5.49 -5.53 13.27
C THR A 85 5.55 -6.68 14.26
N ASP A 86 6.56 -6.70 15.14
CA ASP A 86 6.72 -7.75 16.13
C ASP A 86 5.62 -7.70 17.20
N MET A 87 5.31 -8.87 17.78
CA MET A 87 4.21 -8.97 18.76
C MET A 87 4.49 -8.21 20.06
N GLN A 88 5.75 -7.97 20.43
CA GLN A 88 6.07 -7.23 21.65
C GLN A 88 5.75 -5.74 21.48
N THR A 89 6.09 -5.17 20.32
CA THR A 89 5.72 -3.81 19.93
C THR A 89 4.20 -3.64 19.92
N ILE A 90 3.46 -4.59 19.36
CA ILE A 90 1.98 -4.54 19.35
C ILE A 90 1.41 -4.57 20.77
N LYS A 91 1.89 -5.48 21.63
CA LYS A 91 1.45 -5.61 23.03
C LYS A 91 1.70 -4.35 23.85
N ASN A 92 2.77 -3.61 23.53
CA ASN A 92 3.16 -2.37 24.20
C ASN A 92 2.48 -1.12 23.59
N SER A 93 1.57 -1.29 22.63
CA SER A 93 0.84 -0.19 21.96
C SER A 93 -0.62 -0.12 22.37
N ASP A 94 -1.28 1.00 22.06
CA ASP A 94 -2.73 1.16 22.20
C ASP A 94 -3.55 0.26 21.25
N ARG A 95 -2.87 -0.50 20.37
CA ARG A 95 -3.49 -1.40 19.38
C ARG A 95 -3.38 -2.88 19.76
N LYS A 96 -2.99 -3.20 21.00
CA LYS A 96 -2.81 -4.58 21.48
C LYS A 96 -4.06 -5.47 21.32
N ASP A 97 -5.25 -4.87 21.43
CA ASP A 97 -6.56 -5.53 21.35
C ASP A 97 -7.32 -5.19 20.06
N ASP A 98 -6.64 -4.56 19.09
CA ASP A 98 -7.27 -4.16 17.83
C ASP A 98 -7.56 -5.38 16.95
N ALA A 99 -8.84 -5.63 16.69
CA ALA A 99 -9.29 -6.80 15.94
C ALA A 99 -8.67 -6.90 14.54
N PHE A 100 -8.47 -5.78 13.84
CA PHE A 100 -7.85 -5.77 12.52
C PHE A 100 -6.35 -6.10 12.60
N VAL A 101 -5.63 -5.53 13.56
CA VAL A 101 -4.20 -5.84 13.79
C VAL A 101 -4.02 -7.32 14.12
N LEU A 102 -4.84 -7.85 15.03
CA LEU A 102 -4.80 -9.26 15.43
C LEU A 102 -5.14 -10.19 14.26
N GLN A 103 -6.12 -9.83 13.43
CA GLN A 103 -6.45 -10.57 12.21
C GLN A 103 -5.27 -10.62 11.24
N VAL A 104 -4.65 -9.48 10.94
CA VAL A 104 -3.47 -9.41 10.05
C VAL A 104 -2.33 -10.28 10.58
N LYS A 105 -2.01 -10.21 11.87
CA LYS A 105 -0.96 -11.04 12.49
C LYS A 105 -1.26 -12.53 12.38
N ARG A 106 -2.52 -12.93 12.64
CA ARG A 106 -2.95 -14.32 12.52
C ARG A 106 -2.75 -14.82 11.08
N ILE A 107 -3.25 -14.09 10.09
CA ILE A 107 -3.14 -14.48 8.68
C ILE A 107 -1.69 -14.53 8.20
N TYR A 108 -0.87 -13.54 8.57
CA TYR A 108 0.55 -13.54 8.20
C TYR A 108 1.28 -14.79 8.74
N LYS A 109 0.98 -15.19 9.98
CA LYS A 109 1.52 -16.42 10.58
C LYS A 109 1.02 -17.69 9.88
N GLU A 110 -0.26 -17.74 9.53
CA GLU A 110 -0.87 -18.88 8.81
C GLU A 110 -0.24 -19.10 7.42
N MET A 111 0.17 -18.02 6.74
CA MET A 111 0.85 -18.10 5.44
C MET A 111 2.27 -18.67 5.52
N GLY A 112 2.78 -19.00 6.71
CA GLY A 112 4.11 -19.57 6.91
C GLY A 112 5.24 -18.54 6.73
N TRP A 113 4.90 -17.26 6.64
CA TRP A 113 5.86 -16.19 6.54
C TRP A 113 6.36 -15.86 7.94
N ARG A 114 7.66 -16.09 8.15
CA ARG A 114 8.28 -15.83 9.45
C ARG A 114 8.38 -14.30 9.60
N ALA A 115 7.70 -13.75 10.60
CA ALA A 115 7.95 -12.41 11.14
C ALA A 115 9.16 -12.49 12.07
#